data_AF-A0A9Q1LWV4-F1
#
_entry.id   AF-A0A9Q1LWV4-F1
#
_cell.length_a   1.000
_cell.length_b   1.000
_cell.length_c   1.000
_cell.angle_alpha   90.00
_cell.angle_beta   90.00
_cell.angle_gamma   90.00
#
_symmetry.space_group_name_H-M   'P 1'
#
loop_
_entity.id
_entity.type
_entity.pdbx_description
1 polymer ?
#
loop_
_entity_poly.entity_id
_entity_poly.type
_entity_poly.pdbx_seq_one_letter_code
_entity_poly.pdbx_strand_id
1 'polypeptide(L)'
;MDFQSDLTREISPQRKLGRGKIEIKRIENTTNRQVTFCKRRNGLLKKAYELSVLCDAEVALIVFSSRGRLYEYANNRNFLGESLAALSLRDLKNLEQKIEKGISKIRSKKNELLFAEIEYMQKRIAETERAQQQQQQQQMNLMPGSSSYELVPPPQQFDTRNYLQAVNGLQTNNHYPRQDQPPLQLV
;
A
#
# COMPACT_ATOMS: atom_id res chain seq x y z
N MET A 1 59.26 60.64 -27.23
CA MET A 1 57.90 61.10 -26.92
C MET A 1 56.99 59.92 -27.11
N ASP A 2 56.81 59.19 -26.01
CA ASP A 2 55.84 58.11 -25.84
C ASP A 2 54.42 58.66 -25.94
N PHE A 3 53.54 57.97 -26.68
CA PHE A 3 52.10 58.18 -26.56
C PHE A 3 51.35 56.87 -26.84
N GLN A 4 50.79 56.31 -25.74
CA GLN A 4 49.73 55.30 -25.58
C GLN A 4 49.74 54.06 -26.49
N SER A 5 49.98 52.81 -26.07
CA SER A 5 49.48 51.99 -24.94
C SER A 5 47.95 51.78 -24.87
N ASP A 6 47.58 50.51 -25.09
CA ASP A 6 46.44 49.76 -24.52
C ASP A 6 44.99 50.12 -24.88
N LEU A 7 44.38 49.24 -25.69
CA LEU A 7 42.94 48.97 -25.65
C LEU A 7 42.65 47.46 -25.66
N THR A 8 43.24 46.72 -24.73
CA THR A 8 42.68 45.47 -24.24
C THR A 8 41.52 45.81 -23.31
N ARG A 9 40.29 45.81 -23.84
CA ARG A 9 39.07 45.83 -23.01
C ARG A 9 39.03 44.56 -22.17
N GLU A 10 39.45 44.65 -20.91
CA GLU A 10 39.19 43.62 -19.90
C GLU A 10 37.69 43.37 -19.77
N ILE A 11 37.22 42.24 -20.27
CA ILE A 11 35.89 41.72 -19.96
C ILE A 11 36.00 41.07 -18.58
N SER A 12 35.77 41.85 -17.54
CA SER A 12 35.69 41.34 -16.17
C SER A 12 34.45 40.42 -16.04
N PRO A 13 34.57 39.22 -15.47
CA PRO A 13 33.42 38.35 -15.26
C PRO A 13 32.54 38.96 -14.17
N GLN A 14 31.36 39.47 -14.53
CA GLN A 14 30.38 39.94 -13.55
C GLN A 14 29.98 38.78 -12.63
N ARG A 15 30.52 38.78 -11.41
CA ARG A 15 30.06 37.92 -10.32
C ARG A 15 28.58 38.24 -10.10
N LYS A 16 27.72 37.23 -10.25
CA LYS A 16 26.29 37.38 -9.93
C LYS A 16 26.17 37.78 -8.46
N LEU A 17 25.70 39.00 -8.18
CA LEU A 17 25.42 39.43 -6.81
C LEU A 17 24.46 38.42 -6.17
N GLY A 18 24.73 38.07 -4.91
CA GLY A 18 23.89 37.18 -4.10
C GLY A 18 22.48 37.75 -3.86
N ARG A 19 21.70 37.06 -3.01
CA ARG A 19 20.33 37.49 -2.69
C ARG A 19 20.35 38.83 -1.92
N GLY A 20 20.02 39.93 -2.60
CA GLY A 20 19.86 41.24 -1.97
C GLY A 20 18.69 41.29 -0.98
N LYS A 21 18.86 42.01 0.13
CA LYS A 21 17.80 42.35 1.08
C LYS A 21 16.81 43.32 0.41
N ILE A 22 15.51 43.14 0.66
CA ILE A 22 14.45 44.05 0.18
C ILE A 22 13.55 44.45 1.34
N GLU A 23 12.96 45.64 1.27
CA GLU A 23 11.93 46.09 2.21
C GLU A 23 10.61 45.34 2.00
N ILE A 24 9.86 45.14 3.08
CA ILE A 24 8.51 44.55 3.02
C ILE A 24 7.51 45.66 2.66
N LYS A 25 7.47 45.98 1.37
CA LYS A 25 6.49 46.87 0.73
C LYS A 25 6.14 46.36 -0.67
N ARG A 26 5.10 46.92 -1.30
CA ARG A 26 4.75 46.58 -2.68
C ARG A 26 5.94 46.88 -3.59
N ILE A 27 6.34 45.89 -4.39
CA ILE A 27 7.39 46.07 -5.40
C ILE A 27 6.76 46.80 -6.58
N GLU A 28 7.16 48.05 -6.85
CA GLU A 28 6.54 48.84 -7.92
C GLU A 28 6.93 48.36 -9.32
N ASN A 29 8.19 47.97 -9.52
CA ASN A 29 8.65 47.40 -10.78
C ASN A 29 7.92 46.08 -11.08
N THR A 30 7.16 46.06 -12.18
CA THR A 30 6.28 44.96 -12.60
C THR A 30 7.02 43.65 -12.81
N THR A 31 8.17 43.67 -13.49
CA THR A 31 8.99 42.50 -13.76
C THR A 31 9.56 41.90 -12.47
N ASN A 32 10.16 42.74 -11.61
CA ASN A 32 10.69 42.29 -10.31
C ASN A 32 9.58 41.77 -9.40
N ARG A 33 8.39 42.38 -9.44
CA ARG A 33 7.21 41.92 -8.71
C ARG A 33 6.77 40.54 -9.20
N GLN A 34 6.68 40.33 -10.51
CA GLN A 34 6.30 39.05 -11.10
C GLN A 34 7.30 37.94 -10.76
N VAL A 35 8.61 38.21 -10.90
CA VAL A 35 9.66 37.24 -10.57
C VAL A 35 9.65 36.92 -9.08
N THR A 36 9.54 37.93 -8.22
CA THR A 36 9.44 37.76 -6.76
C THR A 36 8.19 36.97 -6.38
N PHE A 37 7.04 37.28 -6.98
CA PHE A 37 5.80 36.55 -6.77
C PHE A 37 5.98 35.07 -7.08
N CYS A 38 6.51 34.74 -8.28
CA CYS A 38 6.75 33.35 -8.67
C CYS A 38 7.67 32.62 -7.67
N LYS A 39 8.78 33.27 -7.27
CA LYS A 39 9.74 32.68 -6.32
C LYS A 39 9.14 32.50 -4.92
N ARG A 40 8.49 33.52 -4.37
CA ARG A 40 7.92 33.49 -3.01
C ARG A 40 6.73 32.56 -2.92
N ARG A 41 5.81 32.60 -3.89
CA ARG A 41 4.67 31.67 -3.98
C ARG A 41 5.17 30.22 -3.98
N ASN A 42 6.16 29.89 -4.82
CA ASN A 42 6.72 28.53 -4.86
C ASN A 42 7.41 28.15 -3.54
N GLY A 43 8.17 29.07 -2.94
CA GLY A 43 8.79 28.83 -1.63
C GLY A 43 7.76 28.59 -0.53
N LEU A 44 6.66 29.34 -0.53
CA LEU A 44 5.56 29.21 0.43
C LEU A 44 4.82 27.88 0.27
N LEU A 45 4.52 27.48 -0.97
CA LEU A 45 3.94 26.16 -1.27
C LEU A 45 4.82 25.01 -0.75
N LYS A 46 6.15 25.12 -0.93
CA LYS A 46 7.09 24.13 -0.38
C LYS A 46 7.06 24.08 1.13
N LYS A 47 6.97 25.24 1.80
CA LYS A 47 6.88 25.30 3.26
C LYS A 47 5.57 24.75 3.80
N ALA A 48 4.45 25.00 3.12
CA ALA A 48 3.16 24.39 3.46
C ALA A 48 3.21 22.85 3.37
N TYR A 49 3.86 22.32 2.32
CA TYR A 49 4.09 20.88 2.17
C TYR A 49 5.01 20.28 3.25
N GLU A 50 6.14 20.93 3.53
CA GLU A 50 7.05 20.48 4.59
C GLU A 50 6.32 20.41 5.93
N LEU A 51 5.55 21.44 6.28
CA LEU A 51 4.78 21.50 7.52
C LEU A 51 3.72 20.39 7.59
N SER A 52 2.96 20.19 6.52
CA SER A 52 1.91 19.17 6.51
C SER A 52 2.47 17.76 6.72
N VAL A 53 3.66 17.47 6.15
CA VAL A 53 4.30 16.15 6.29
C VAL A 53 5.01 15.98 7.63
N LEU A 54 5.76 16.99 8.09
CA LEU A 54 6.58 16.87 9.30
C LEU A 54 5.74 16.80 10.58
N CYS A 55 4.58 17.45 10.59
CA CYS A 55 3.74 17.58 11.77
C CYS A 55 2.37 16.88 11.62
N ASP A 56 2.16 16.15 10.52
CA ASP A 56 0.87 15.54 10.17
C ASP A 56 -0.30 16.55 10.29
N ALA A 57 -0.08 17.76 9.78
CA ALA A 57 -1.02 18.86 9.91
C ALA A 57 -1.81 19.06 8.61
N GLU A 58 -3.13 19.26 8.74
CA GLU A 58 -3.94 19.75 7.63
C GLU A 58 -3.64 21.22 7.34
N VAL A 59 -3.11 21.49 6.15
CA VAL A 59 -2.73 22.83 5.72
C VAL A 59 -3.41 23.16 4.40
N ALA A 60 -4.08 24.31 4.34
CA ALA A 60 -4.63 24.89 3.13
C ALA A 60 -3.98 26.26 2.85
N LEU A 61 -3.60 26.50 1.60
CA LEU A 61 -3.02 27.78 1.16
C LEU A 61 -3.66 28.21 -0.16
N ILE A 62 -4.14 29.46 -0.21
CA ILE A 62 -4.73 30.07 -1.41
C ILE A 62 -4.00 31.37 -1.72
N VAL A 63 -3.59 31.57 -2.97
CA VAL A 63 -2.89 32.77 -3.45
C VAL A 63 -3.53 33.25 -4.76
N PHE A 64 -4.05 34.46 -4.75
CA PHE A 64 -4.51 35.15 -5.95
C PHE A 64 -3.42 36.05 -6.51
N SER A 65 -3.14 35.92 -7.81
CA SER A 65 -2.30 36.90 -8.52
C SER A 65 -3.11 38.09 -8.97
N SER A 66 -2.44 39.23 -9.19
CA SER A 66 -3.05 40.43 -9.78
C SER A 66 -3.55 40.24 -11.22
N ARG A 67 -3.26 39.08 -11.83
CA ARG A 67 -3.75 38.69 -13.16
C ARG A 67 -4.97 37.77 -13.09
N GLY A 68 -5.58 37.61 -11.90
CA GLY A 68 -6.75 36.74 -11.71
C GLY A 68 -6.44 35.24 -11.65
N ARG A 69 -5.15 34.85 -11.67
CA ARG A 69 -4.78 33.42 -11.54
C ARG A 69 -4.80 33.01 -10.08
N LEU A 70 -5.51 31.90 -9.81
CA LEU A 70 -5.52 31.17 -8.55
C LEU A 70 -4.31 30.23 -8.47
N TYR A 71 -3.67 30.17 -7.32
CA TYR A 71 -2.68 29.17 -6.97
C TYR A 71 -3.04 28.63 -5.59
N GLU A 72 -3.15 27.32 -5.47
CA GLU A 72 -3.57 26.67 -4.23
C GLU A 72 -2.66 25.50 -3.87
N TYR A 73 -2.65 25.18 -2.59
CA TYR A 73 -2.14 23.95 -2.04
C TYR A 73 -3.15 23.38 -1.05
N ALA A 74 -3.48 22.11 -1.26
CA ALA A 74 -4.22 21.27 -0.34
C ALA A 74 -3.49 19.92 -0.23
N ASN A 75 -3.26 19.46 0.99
CA ASN A 75 -2.55 18.21 1.27
C ASN A 75 -3.32 17.02 0.67
N ASN A 76 -2.75 16.31 -0.32
CA ASN A 76 -3.12 15.01 -0.92
C ASN A 76 -4.61 14.62 -1.11
N ARG A 77 -5.54 15.57 -0.95
CA ARG A 77 -7.00 15.39 -1.11
C ARG A 77 -7.34 14.77 -2.45
N ASN A 78 -6.60 15.12 -3.50
CA ASN A 78 -6.82 14.58 -4.85
C ASN A 78 -6.61 13.06 -4.94
N PHE A 79 -5.66 12.47 -4.21
CA PHE A 79 -5.48 11.02 -4.17
C PHE A 79 -6.60 10.31 -3.41
N LEU A 80 -7.28 11.03 -2.52
CA LEU A 80 -8.46 10.57 -1.79
C LEU A 80 -9.78 10.86 -2.54
N GLY A 81 -9.69 11.43 -3.76
CA GLY A 81 -10.85 11.77 -4.57
C GLY A 81 -11.50 13.12 -4.23
N GLU A 82 -10.88 13.91 -3.35
CA GLU A 82 -11.35 15.24 -2.97
C GLU A 82 -10.74 16.35 -3.85
N SER A 83 -11.40 17.51 -3.92
CA SER A 83 -10.94 18.71 -4.65
C SER A 83 -10.56 18.49 -6.13
N LEU A 84 -11.08 17.46 -6.77
CA LEU A 84 -10.77 17.12 -8.17
C LEU A 84 -11.28 18.17 -9.19
N ALA A 85 -12.31 18.94 -8.82
CA ALA A 85 -12.93 19.93 -9.70
C ALA A 85 -11.97 21.07 -10.11
N ALA A 86 -10.91 21.31 -9.33
CA ALA A 86 -9.90 22.33 -9.63
C ALA A 86 -8.81 21.84 -10.59
N LEU A 87 -8.75 20.54 -10.90
CA LEU A 87 -7.73 19.97 -11.78
C LEU A 87 -8.10 20.10 -13.25
N SER A 88 -7.08 20.31 -14.10
CA SER A 88 -7.26 20.19 -15.54
C SER A 88 -7.44 18.72 -15.94
N LEU A 89 -8.08 18.46 -17.09
CA LEU A 89 -8.23 17.09 -17.63
C LEU A 89 -6.88 16.36 -17.77
N ARG A 90 -5.82 17.10 -18.12
CA ARG A 90 -4.46 16.53 -18.22
C ARG A 90 -3.93 16.11 -16.85
N ASP A 91 -4.12 16.94 -15.83
CA ASP A 91 -3.65 16.65 -14.48
C ASP A 91 -4.44 15.51 -13.83
N LEU A 92 -5.76 15.46 -14.10
CA LEU A 92 -6.62 14.37 -13.65
C LEU A 92 -6.20 13.03 -14.28
N LYS A 93 -5.91 13.01 -15.59
CA LYS A 93 -5.40 11.81 -16.28
C LYS A 93 -4.03 11.37 -15.75
N ASN A 94 -3.15 12.33 -15.44
CA ASN A 94 -1.86 12.03 -14.83
C ASN A 94 -2.01 11.45 -13.42
N LEU A 95 -2.97 11.95 -12.65
CA LEU A 95 -3.29 11.46 -11.31
C LEU A 95 -3.82 10.02 -11.36
N GLU A 96 -4.78 9.76 -12.25
CA GLU A 96 -5.33 8.43 -12.54
C GLU A 96 -4.21 7.43 -12.89
N GLN A 97 -3.33 7.78 -13.84
CA GLN A 97 -2.20 6.92 -14.22
C GLN A 97 -1.25 6.61 -13.05
N LYS A 98 -1.06 7.56 -12.12
CA LYS A 98 -0.22 7.34 -10.93
C LYS A 98 -0.89 6.37 -9.96
N ILE A 99 -2.20 6.54 -9.74
CA ILE A 99 -2.99 5.66 -8.87
C ILE A 99 -3.00 4.24 -9.42
N GLU A 100 -3.28 4.07 -10.71
CA GLU A 100 -3.29 2.76 -11.38
C GLU A 100 -1.94 2.03 -11.25
N LYS A 101 -0.83 2.74 -11.49
CA LYS A 101 0.51 2.17 -11.32
C LYS A 101 0.79 1.78 -9.86
N GLY A 102 0.35 2.57 -8.89
CA GLY A 102 0.48 2.28 -7.47
C GLY A 102 -0.29 1.01 -7.07
N ILE A 103 -1.56 0.94 -7.47
CA ILE A 103 -2.43 -0.22 -7.21
C ILE A 103 -1.85 -1.49 -7.83
N SER A 104 -1.39 -1.42 -9.08
CA SER A 104 -0.80 -2.56 -9.78
C SER A 104 0.42 -3.13 -9.04
N LYS A 105 1.31 -2.27 -8.54
CA LYS A 105 2.47 -2.69 -7.73
C LYS A 105 2.05 -3.36 -6.42
N ILE A 106 1.09 -2.77 -5.71
CA ILE A 106 0.58 -3.33 -4.44
C ILE A 106 -0.02 -4.72 -4.67
N ARG A 107 -0.88 -4.86 -5.69
CA ARG A 107 -1.49 -6.15 -6.06
C ARG A 107 -0.44 -7.18 -6.45
N SER A 108 0.54 -6.80 -7.26
CA SER A 108 1.63 -7.68 -7.68
C SER A 108 2.41 -8.19 -6.48
N LYS A 109 2.81 -7.31 -5.55
CA LYS A 109 3.55 -7.73 -4.35
C LYS A 109 2.69 -8.57 -3.42
N LYS A 110 1.41 -8.24 -3.25
CA LYS A 110 0.47 -9.05 -2.46
C LYS A 110 0.31 -10.46 -3.04
N ASN A 111 0.20 -10.58 -4.37
CA ASN A 111 0.13 -11.88 -5.03
C ASN A 111 1.43 -12.67 -4.85
N GLU A 112 2.59 -12.04 -5.03
CA GLU A 112 3.89 -12.69 -4.80
C GLU A 112 3.99 -13.27 -3.38
N LEU A 113 3.62 -12.49 -2.36
CA LEU A 113 3.63 -12.95 -0.97
C LEU A 113 2.60 -14.04 -0.70
N LEU A 114 1.40 -13.93 -1.28
CA LEU A 114 0.37 -14.97 -1.17
C LEU A 114 0.83 -16.28 -1.78
N PHE A 115 1.50 -16.25 -2.94
CA PHE A 115 2.03 -17.46 -3.57
C PHE A 115 3.11 -18.11 -2.71
N ALA A 116 4.03 -17.31 -2.15
CA ALA A 116 5.06 -17.81 -1.24
C ALA A 116 4.46 -18.47 0.02
N GLU A 117 3.41 -17.87 0.59
CA GLU A 117 2.72 -18.42 1.76
C GLU A 117 1.98 -19.73 1.42
N ILE A 118 1.30 -19.79 0.27
CA ILE A 118 0.63 -21.01 -0.20
C ILE A 118 1.65 -22.13 -0.38
N GLU A 119 2.79 -21.86 -1.02
CA GLU A 119 3.84 -22.85 -1.24
C GLU A 119 4.42 -23.37 0.08
N TYR A 120 4.67 -22.47 1.04
CA TYR A 120 5.11 -22.83 2.39
C TYR A 120 4.10 -23.75 3.10
N MET A 121 2.81 -23.41 3.07
CA MET A 121 1.77 -24.20 3.70
C MET A 121 1.60 -25.58 3.06
N GLN A 122 1.63 -25.66 1.72
CA GLN A 122 1.57 -26.93 0.99
C GLN A 122 2.73 -27.86 1.35
N LYS A 123 3.94 -27.30 1.49
CA LYS A 123 5.11 -28.06 1.90
C LYS A 123 4.95 -28.64 3.30
N ARG A 124 4.42 -27.85 4.25
CA ARG A 124 4.14 -28.33 5.63
C ARG A 124 3.09 -29.43 5.68
N ILE A 125 2.03 -29.33 4.87
CA ILE A 125 1.01 -30.38 4.78
C ILE A 125 1.65 -31.67 4.27
N ALA A 126 2.42 -31.60 3.18
CA ALA A 126 3.09 -32.77 2.60
C ALA A 126 4.12 -33.42 3.56
N GLU A 127 4.86 -32.63 4.34
CA GLU A 127 5.77 -33.15 5.37
C GLU A 127 4.99 -33.87 6.49
N THR A 128 3.85 -33.32 6.90
CA THR A 128 2.99 -33.93 7.94
C THR A 128 2.39 -35.25 7.45
N GLU A 129 1.89 -35.30 6.21
CA GLU A 129 1.32 -36.52 5.60
C GLU A 129 2.38 -37.63 5.46
N ARG A 130 3.60 -37.28 5.05
CA ARG A 130 4.72 -38.24 4.95
C ARG A 130 5.11 -38.81 6.32
N ALA A 131 5.16 -37.97 7.36
CA ALA A 131 5.45 -38.43 8.72
C ALA A 131 4.39 -39.41 9.23
N GLN A 132 3.11 -39.13 8.96
CA GLN A 132 2.00 -40.04 9.31
C GLN A 132 2.10 -41.39 8.57
N GLN A 133 2.41 -41.38 7.26
CA GLN A 133 2.61 -42.61 6.50
C GLN A 133 3.79 -43.46 7.01
N GLN A 134 4.91 -42.82 7.37
CA GLN A 134 6.06 -43.52 7.94
C GLN A 134 5.73 -44.15 9.29
N GLN A 135 4.98 -43.47 10.16
CA GLN A 135 4.53 -44.05 11.42
C GLN A 135 3.60 -45.25 11.21
N GLN A 136 2.67 -45.20 10.26
CA GLN A 136 1.82 -46.35 9.93
C GLN A 136 2.63 -47.53 9.39
N GLN A 137 3.62 -47.29 8.51
CA GLN A 137 4.50 -48.35 8.03
C GLN A 137 5.36 -48.96 9.14
N GLN A 138 5.91 -48.14 10.04
CA GLN A 138 6.65 -48.66 11.20
C GLN A 138 5.74 -49.50 12.10
N GLN A 139 4.52 -49.06 12.37
CA GLN A 139 3.56 -49.80 13.19
C GLN A 139 3.16 -51.14 12.55
N MET A 140 3.02 -51.19 11.22
CA MET A 140 2.80 -52.45 10.47
C MET A 140 4.02 -53.38 10.48
N ASN A 141 5.25 -52.84 10.43
CA ASN A 141 6.48 -53.64 10.44
C ASN A 141 6.85 -54.22 11.82
N LEU A 142 6.24 -53.73 12.92
CA LEU A 142 6.48 -54.21 14.28
C LEU A 142 5.46 -55.28 14.75
N MET A 143 4.52 -55.70 13.91
CA MET A 143 3.67 -56.86 14.20
C MET A 143 4.50 -58.16 14.09
N PRO A 144 4.69 -58.94 15.18
CA PRO A 144 5.44 -60.18 15.12
C PRO A 144 4.66 -61.20 14.28
N GLY A 145 5.33 -61.85 13.34
CA GLY A 145 4.76 -62.93 12.55
C GLY A 145 4.28 -64.06 13.46
N SER A 146 2.99 -64.05 13.79
CA SER A 146 2.32 -65.17 14.46
C SER A 146 2.18 -66.30 13.45
N SER A 147 3.12 -67.25 13.52
CA SER A 147 2.96 -68.59 13.00
C SER A 147 1.89 -69.30 13.82
N SER A 148 0.64 -69.30 13.36
CA SER A 148 -0.34 -70.36 13.58
C SER A 148 -1.64 -70.01 12.88
N TYR A 149 -2.05 -70.90 12.00
CA TYR A 149 -3.26 -70.85 11.22
C TYR A 149 -4.45 -71.10 12.16
N GLU A 150 -5.31 -70.11 12.33
CA GLU A 150 -6.68 -70.35 12.74
C GLU A 150 -7.60 -69.52 11.84
N LEU A 151 -8.42 -70.23 11.05
CA LEU A 151 -9.38 -69.62 10.13
C LEU A 151 -10.40 -68.81 10.96
N VAL A 152 -10.28 -67.48 10.91
CA VAL A 152 -11.37 -66.58 11.29
C VAL A 152 -12.28 -66.42 10.07
N PRO A 153 -13.62 -66.58 10.20
CA PRO A 153 -14.53 -66.42 9.07
C PRO A 153 -14.50 -64.97 8.57
N PRO A 154 -14.77 -64.71 7.28
CA PRO A 154 -14.69 -63.37 6.71
C PRO A 154 -15.70 -62.44 7.39
N PRO A 155 -15.35 -61.15 7.59
CA PRO A 155 -16.31 -60.17 8.07
C PRO A 155 -17.44 -60.07 7.06
N GLN A 156 -18.68 -60.24 7.53
CA GLN A 156 -19.84 -60.01 6.68
C GLN A 156 -19.81 -58.57 6.17
N GLN A 157 -20.07 -58.45 4.87
CA GLN A 157 -20.10 -57.19 4.15
C GLN A 157 -21.11 -56.26 4.85
N PHE A 158 -20.62 -55.14 5.39
CA PHE A 158 -21.48 -54.09 5.91
C PHE A 158 -22.22 -53.47 4.72
N ASP A 159 -23.44 -53.92 4.49
CA ASP A 159 -24.31 -53.37 3.46
C ASP A 159 -24.79 -51.98 3.90
N THR A 160 -24.32 -50.93 3.21
CA THR A 160 -24.64 -49.51 3.46
C THR A 160 -26.14 -49.21 3.35
N ARG A 161 -26.94 -50.15 2.82
CA ARG A 161 -28.40 -50.06 2.70
C ARG A 161 -29.14 -50.05 4.03
N ASN A 162 -28.59 -50.68 5.07
CA ASN A 162 -29.32 -50.84 6.34
C ASN A 162 -29.23 -49.60 7.25
N TYR A 163 -28.23 -48.73 7.03
CA TYR A 163 -28.02 -47.55 7.88
C TYR A 163 -29.06 -46.45 7.60
N LEU A 164 -29.40 -46.21 6.33
CA LEU A 164 -30.37 -45.17 5.93
C LEU A 164 -31.80 -45.46 6.40
N GLN A 165 -32.15 -46.72 6.66
CA GLN A 165 -33.47 -47.09 7.17
C GLN A 165 -33.59 -46.89 8.69
N ALA A 166 -32.47 -46.97 9.42
CA ALA A 166 -32.43 -46.74 10.86
C ALA A 166 -32.51 -45.25 11.24
N VAL A 167 -31.97 -44.33 10.43
CA VAL A 167 -32.02 -42.88 10.70
C VAL A 167 -33.36 -42.21 10.37
N ASN A 168 -34.24 -42.85 9.60
CA ASN A 168 -35.59 -42.31 9.34
C ASN A 168 -36.61 -42.65 10.45
N GLY A 169 -36.26 -43.51 11.41
CA GLY A 169 -37.17 -43.96 12.48
C GLY A 169 -37.12 -43.14 13.78
N LEU A 170 -36.15 -42.23 13.94
CA LEU A 170 -35.95 -41.47 15.18
C LEU A 170 -35.63 -39.99 14.87
N GLN A 171 -36.57 -39.28 14.25
CA GLN A 171 -36.68 -37.84 14.44
C GLN A 171 -37.73 -37.58 15.52
N THR A 172 -37.32 -37.06 16.68
CA THR A 172 -37.75 -35.75 17.18
C THR A 172 -37.10 -35.46 18.54
N ASN A 173 -36.69 -34.20 18.70
CA ASN A 173 -36.20 -33.53 19.91
C ASN A 173 -34.89 -34.02 20.53
N ASN A 174 -33.82 -33.21 20.36
CA ASN A 174 -33.24 -32.55 21.53
C ASN A 174 -32.39 -31.32 21.18
N HIS A 175 -32.65 -30.28 21.96
CA HIS A 175 -31.93 -29.02 22.14
C HIS A 175 -30.43 -29.24 22.37
N TYR A 176 -29.58 -28.46 21.69
CA TYR A 176 -28.20 -28.22 22.12
C TYR A 176 -28.10 -26.84 22.80
N PRO A 177 -27.45 -26.71 23.98
CA PRO A 177 -27.22 -25.41 24.58
C PRO A 177 -26.13 -24.68 23.79
N ARG A 178 -26.45 -23.44 23.42
CA ARG A 178 -25.57 -22.49 22.75
C ARG A 178 -24.51 -21.99 23.76
N GLN A 179 -23.23 -22.20 23.47
CA GLN A 179 -22.14 -21.55 24.20
C GLN A 179 -22.02 -20.09 23.72
N ASP A 180 -22.15 -19.15 24.66
CA ASP A 180 -21.99 -17.72 24.40
C ASP A 180 -20.53 -17.36 24.05
N GLN A 181 -20.36 -16.67 22.92
CA GLN A 181 -19.14 -15.92 22.62
C GLN A 181 -19.13 -14.61 23.42
N PRO A 182 -18.02 -14.19 24.06
CA PRO A 182 -17.91 -12.85 24.61
C PRO A 182 -17.70 -11.83 23.47
N PRO A 183 -18.28 -10.62 23.55
CA PRO A 183 -18.11 -9.60 22.53
C PRO A 183 -16.69 -8.99 22.59
N LEU A 184 -16.07 -8.83 21.43
CA LEU A 184 -14.85 -8.05 21.25
C LEU A 184 -15.17 -6.56 21.44
N GLN A 185 -14.70 -5.96 22.53
CA GLN A 185 -14.66 -4.50 22.69
C GLN A 185 -13.56 -3.93 21.79
N LEU A 186 -13.94 -3.11 20.81
CA LEU A 186 -13.03 -2.17 20.16
C LEU A 186 -12.68 -1.07 21.18
N VAL A 187 -11.38 -0.85 21.38
CA VAL A 187 -10.80 0.39 21.92
C VAL A 187 -10.12 1.12 20.77
#